data_AF-A0A0F9D4B5-F1
#
_entry.id   AF-A0A0F9D4B5-F1
#
_cell.length_a   1.000
_cell.length_b   1.000
_cell.length_c   1.000
_cell.angle_alpha   90.00
_cell.angle_beta   90.00
_cell.angle_gamma   90.00
#
_symmetry.space_group_name_H-M   'P 1'
#
loop_
_entity.id
_entity.type
_entity.pdbx_description
1 polymer ?
#
loop_
_entity_poly.entity_id
_entity_poly.type
_entity_poly.pdbx_seq_one_letter_code
_entity_poly.pdbx_strand_id
1 'polypeptide(L)'
;MPIRNLGTLNANITADTKQLVKDLSKGEKEFQEFEKKQSASIKKINLAMVGIGVAVVGATTLAIRHFGNFEQAMKNVQAVSGATAKEFDTLKNFAIEMGSKTVFTATEAADAMYFLASAGLAVQEQMKTTAAVLDLAAATQTELADSARIVVNTMSGFTLKADESRRIADVFAQSIATSQANMSKLGVAMPVVSATMDDLGISLETTVTGLSLLFDKGGRAETAATGLRNAMKKLIEPTKESEAEVRRLGLTFEELDPRGLRIRRRPYRTHLAVPRPYRFVRPEDMRYPRLLVDHALVLGTE
;
A
#
# COMPACT_ATOMS: atom_id res chain seq x y z
N MET A 1 -44.95 23.33 52.41
CA MET A 1 -43.64 23.06 51.78
C MET A 1 -42.71 24.24 52.08
N PRO A 2 -41.60 24.11 52.82
CA PRO A 2 -40.65 25.20 52.98
C PRO A 2 -39.73 25.28 51.77
N ILE A 3 -39.61 26.50 51.23
CA ILE A 3 -38.79 26.87 50.08
C ILE A 3 -37.32 26.73 50.51
N ARG A 4 -36.57 25.81 49.88
CA ARG A 4 -35.13 25.67 50.13
C ARG A 4 -34.40 26.92 49.66
N ASN A 5 -33.54 27.41 50.54
CA ASN A 5 -32.83 28.68 50.53
C ASN A 5 -31.96 28.85 49.26
N LEU A 6 -32.26 29.87 48.44
CA LEU A 6 -31.50 30.21 47.22
C LEU A 6 -30.07 30.73 47.53
N GLY A 7 -29.81 31.14 48.77
CA GLY A 7 -28.49 31.64 49.19
C GLY A 7 -27.41 30.55 49.30
N THR A 8 -27.76 29.31 49.63
CA THR A 8 -26.79 28.20 49.73
C THR A 8 -26.44 27.59 48.37
N LEU A 9 -27.36 27.66 47.41
CA LEU A 9 -27.11 27.25 46.01
C LEU A 9 -26.15 28.20 45.29
N ASN A 10 -26.34 29.53 45.41
CA ASN A 10 -25.43 30.50 44.81
C ASN A 10 -24.03 30.49 45.45
N ALA A 11 -23.92 30.24 46.75
CA ALA A 11 -22.63 30.14 47.43
C ALA A 11 -21.82 28.92 46.97
N ASN A 12 -22.47 27.75 46.84
CA ASN A 12 -21.80 26.53 46.38
C ASN A 12 -21.44 26.59 44.89
N ILE A 13 -22.33 27.08 44.03
CA ILE A 13 -22.04 27.23 42.59
C ILE A 13 -20.89 28.24 42.37
N THR A 14 -20.86 29.35 43.11
CA THR A 14 -19.77 30.35 42.97
C THR A 14 -18.44 29.84 43.53
N ALA A 15 -18.47 29.02 44.59
CA ALA A 15 -17.27 28.37 45.14
C ALA A 15 -16.72 27.30 44.19
N ASP A 16 -17.59 26.44 43.65
CA ASP A 16 -17.22 25.39 42.70
C ASP A 16 -16.75 25.97 41.37
N THR A 17 -17.35 27.08 40.90
CA THR A 17 -16.91 27.75 39.66
C THR A 17 -15.55 28.44 39.85
N LYS A 18 -15.30 29.06 41.01
CA LYS A 18 -13.97 29.64 41.33
C LYS A 18 -12.91 28.57 41.49
N GLN A 19 -13.25 27.43 42.08
CA GLN A 19 -12.36 26.28 42.20
C GLN A 19 -12.07 25.67 40.82
N LEU A 20 -13.09 25.47 39.99
CA LEU A 20 -12.98 24.96 38.63
C LEU A 20 -12.14 25.89 37.73
N VAL A 21 -12.33 27.21 37.80
CA VAL A 21 -11.51 28.20 37.06
C VAL A 21 -10.07 28.22 37.56
N LYS A 22 -9.85 28.01 38.86
CA LYS A 22 -8.51 27.91 39.44
C LYS A 22 -7.81 26.60 39.03
N ASP A 23 -8.56 25.52 38.87
CA ASP A 23 -8.04 24.22 38.44
C ASP A 23 -7.84 24.18 36.91
N LEU A 24 -8.70 24.83 36.13
CA LEU A 24 -8.52 25.06 34.69
C LEU A 24 -7.32 25.96 34.37
N SER A 25 -7.14 27.06 35.11
CA SER A 25 -5.97 27.95 34.92
C SER A 25 -4.65 27.32 35.39
N LYS A 26 -4.70 26.34 36.30
CA LYS A 26 -3.55 25.48 36.60
C LYS A 26 -3.30 24.46 35.49
N GLY A 27 -4.35 23.80 34.98
CA GLY A 27 -4.26 22.89 33.85
C GLY A 27 -3.74 23.56 32.58
N GLU A 28 -4.11 24.82 32.33
CA GLU A 28 -3.62 25.62 31.20
C GLU A 28 -2.13 25.98 31.36
N LYS A 29 -1.67 26.28 32.58
CA LYS A 29 -0.25 26.51 32.85
C LYS A 29 0.58 25.23 32.73
N GLU A 30 0.06 24.10 33.21
CA GLU A 30 0.69 22.79 33.03
C GLU A 30 0.71 22.37 31.56
N PHE A 31 -0.34 22.70 30.81
CA PHE A 31 -0.43 22.44 29.36
C PHE A 31 0.51 23.34 28.56
N GLN A 32 0.64 24.62 28.90
CA GLN A 32 1.61 25.52 28.26
C GLN A 32 3.07 25.17 28.61
N GLU A 33 3.33 24.64 29.82
CA GLU A 33 4.64 24.07 30.16
C GLU A 33 4.90 22.76 29.42
N PHE A 34 3.87 21.92 29.26
CA PHE A 34 3.93 20.71 28.45
C PHE A 34 4.21 21.03 26.99
N GLU A 35 3.54 22.02 26.40
CA GLU A 35 3.72 22.46 25.02
C GLU A 35 5.12 23.07 24.79
N LYS A 36 5.66 23.83 25.77
CA LYS A 36 7.05 24.32 25.75
C LYS A 36 8.09 23.19 25.92
N LYS A 37 7.79 22.15 26.71
CA LYS A 37 8.69 20.98 26.89
C LYS A 37 8.60 19.98 25.73
N GLN A 38 7.43 19.87 25.08
CA GLN A 38 7.19 19.03 23.93
C GLN A 38 7.78 19.65 22.66
N SER A 39 7.65 20.97 22.44
CA SER A 39 8.31 21.69 21.33
C SER A 39 9.84 21.71 21.45
N ALA A 40 10.39 21.70 22.67
CA ALA A 40 11.82 21.52 22.92
C ALA A 40 12.31 20.08 22.73
N SER A 41 11.43 19.08 22.85
CA SER A 41 11.74 17.66 22.65
C SER A 41 11.57 17.23 21.19
N ILE A 42 10.57 17.77 20.48
CA ILE A 42 10.33 17.49 19.05
C ILE A 42 11.39 18.18 18.17
N LYS A 43 11.89 19.37 18.54
CA LYS A 43 13.02 20.00 17.82
C LYS A 43 14.36 19.27 17.97
N LYS A 44 14.47 18.26 18.84
CA LYS A 44 15.70 17.48 19.06
C LYS A 44 15.68 16.06 18.46
N ILE A 45 14.57 15.63 17.85
CA ILE A 45 14.46 14.30 17.22
C ILE A 45 15.18 14.21 15.85
N ASN A 46 15.82 15.29 15.37
CA ASN A 46 16.64 15.27 14.15
C ASN A 46 18.15 15.05 14.36
N LEU A 47 18.65 14.79 15.58
CA LEU A 47 20.06 14.43 15.80
C LEU A 47 20.19 13.32 16.86
N ALA A 48 20.11 12.06 16.43
CA ALA A 48 20.86 10.91 16.98
C ALA A 48 20.20 9.56 16.64
N MET A 49 20.26 9.15 15.37
CA MET A 49 20.21 7.72 14.99
C MET A 49 21.63 7.12 14.91
N VAL A 50 22.53 7.51 15.80
CA VAL A 50 23.88 6.93 15.89
C VAL A 50 24.25 6.75 17.37
N GLY A 51 23.98 5.55 17.89
CA GLY A 51 24.77 4.96 18.96
C GLY A 51 24.49 5.38 20.41
N ILE A 52 24.38 4.33 21.24
CA ILE A 52 24.62 4.28 22.69
C ILE A 52 23.41 4.58 23.58
N GLY A 53 23.08 3.58 24.40
CA GLY A 53 22.02 3.59 25.39
C GLY A 53 22.19 4.71 26.40
N VAL A 54 21.08 5.42 26.63
CA VAL A 54 20.90 6.33 27.76
C VAL A 54 19.67 5.84 28.52
N ALA A 55 19.89 5.38 29.76
CA ALA A 55 18.82 5.02 30.67
C ALA A 55 18.04 6.27 31.08
N VAL A 56 16.77 6.35 30.68
CA VAL A 56 15.87 7.45 31.07
C VAL A 56 15.28 7.13 32.45
N VAL A 57 15.97 7.59 33.50
CA VAL A 57 15.43 7.63 34.86
C VAL A 57 14.52 8.87 34.95
N GLY A 58 13.23 8.65 34.70
CA GLY A 58 12.19 9.69 34.70
C GLY A 58 10.83 9.22 34.15
N ALA A 59 10.76 7.99 33.63
CA ALA A 59 9.60 7.44 32.93
C ALA A 59 8.49 6.84 33.82
N THR A 60 8.53 6.94 35.15
CA THR A 60 7.67 6.09 36.00
C THR A 60 6.18 6.41 35.89
N THR A 61 5.74 7.67 35.86
CA THR A 61 4.30 7.99 35.76
C THR A 61 3.73 7.93 34.34
N LEU A 62 4.53 8.25 33.32
CA LEU A 62 4.13 8.07 31.92
C LEU A 62 4.15 6.58 31.52
N ALA A 63 5.15 5.81 31.95
CA ALA A 63 5.20 4.37 31.69
C ALA A 63 4.02 3.64 32.34
N ILE A 64 3.61 3.96 33.57
CA ILE A 64 2.48 3.29 34.22
C ILE A 64 1.16 3.47 33.43
N ARG A 65 0.90 4.68 32.88
CA ARG A 65 -0.29 4.92 32.04
C ARG A 65 -0.19 4.23 30.67
N HIS A 66 0.99 4.20 30.06
CA HIS A 66 1.22 3.48 28.80
C HIS A 66 1.12 1.95 28.97
N PHE A 67 1.57 1.40 30.09
CA PHE A 67 1.41 -0.02 30.42
C PHE A 67 -0.06 -0.41 30.62
N GLY A 68 -0.84 0.40 31.35
CA GLY A 68 -2.27 0.13 31.55
C GLY A 68 -3.07 0.12 30.23
N ASN A 69 -2.77 1.07 29.34
CA ASN A 69 -3.42 1.14 28.02
C ASN A 69 -3.01 -0.02 27.12
N PHE A 70 -1.73 -0.43 27.14
CA PHE A 70 -1.25 -1.58 26.38
C PHE A 70 -1.88 -2.90 26.86
N GLU A 71 -1.97 -3.13 28.16
CA GLU A 71 -2.61 -4.33 28.70
C GLU A 71 -4.08 -4.40 28.32
N GLN A 72 -4.80 -3.27 28.35
CA GLN A 72 -6.19 -3.22 27.92
C GLN A 72 -6.34 -3.47 26.41
N ALA A 73 -5.47 -2.89 25.58
CA ALA A 73 -5.47 -3.16 24.13
C ALA A 73 -5.22 -4.64 23.84
N MET A 74 -4.26 -5.26 24.52
CA MET A 74 -4.01 -6.70 24.38
C MET A 74 -5.18 -7.55 24.88
N LYS A 75 -5.90 -7.15 25.94
CA LYS A 75 -7.14 -7.84 26.34
C LYS A 75 -8.20 -7.80 25.24
N ASN A 76 -8.31 -6.68 24.52
CA ASN A 76 -9.21 -6.59 23.36
C ASN A 76 -8.78 -7.58 22.27
N VAL A 77 -7.47 -7.64 21.94
CA VAL A 77 -6.92 -8.63 21.00
C VAL A 77 -7.25 -10.05 21.46
N GLN A 78 -7.07 -10.37 22.74
CA GLN A 78 -7.37 -11.69 23.29
C GLN A 78 -8.84 -12.08 23.09
N ALA A 79 -9.76 -11.12 23.28
CA ALA A 79 -11.19 -11.36 23.20
C ALA A 79 -11.68 -11.72 21.78
N VAL A 80 -10.98 -11.24 20.74
CA VAL A 80 -11.39 -11.44 19.33
C VAL A 80 -10.51 -12.38 18.54
N SER A 81 -9.25 -12.59 18.95
CA SER A 81 -8.27 -13.38 18.19
C SER A 81 -8.46 -14.89 18.28
N GLY A 82 -9.19 -15.39 19.29
CA GLY A 82 -9.31 -16.83 19.56
C GLY A 82 -7.98 -17.50 19.94
N ALA A 83 -6.96 -16.73 20.30
CA ALA A 83 -5.62 -17.21 20.60
C ALA A 83 -5.58 -18.08 21.88
N THR A 84 -4.84 -19.18 21.83
CA THR A 84 -4.43 -19.90 23.04
C THR A 84 -3.53 -19.03 23.92
N ALA A 85 -3.31 -19.41 25.18
CA ALA A 85 -2.42 -18.64 26.08
C ALA A 85 -1.01 -18.42 25.49
N LYS A 86 -0.44 -19.44 24.84
CA LYS A 86 0.89 -19.37 24.21
C LYS A 86 0.90 -18.45 22.98
N GLU A 87 -0.15 -18.50 22.16
CA GLU A 87 -0.32 -17.63 21.00
C GLU A 87 -0.54 -16.17 21.43
N PHE A 88 -1.29 -15.96 22.51
CA PHE A 88 -1.51 -14.65 23.07
C PHE A 88 -0.21 -14.01 23.59
N ASP A 89 0.63 -14.78 24.30
CA ASP A 89 1.96 -14.31 24.71
C ASP A 89 2.83 -13.98 23.50
N THR A 90 2.69 -14.74 22.40
CA THR A 90 3.38 -14.46 21.14
C THR A 90 2.92 -13.14 20.54
N LEU A 91 1.61 -12.87 20.47
CA LEU A 91 1.05 -11.59 20.01
C LEU A 91 1.51 -10.43 20.89
N LYS A 92 1.50 -10.60 22.21
CA LYS A 92 1.96 -9.57 23.16
C LYS A 92 3.42 -9.20 22.93
N ASN A 93 4.29 -10.21 22.83
CA ASN A 93 5.72 -9.99 22.57
C ASN A 93 5.94 -9.34 21.21
N PHE A 94 5.19 -9.77 20.20
CA PHE A 94 5.25 -9.17 18.87
C PHE A 94 4.81 -7.70 18.86
N ALA A 95 3.75 -7.33 19.60
CA ALA A 95 3.31 -5.94 19.73
C ALA A 95 4.39 -5.06 20.39
N ILE A 96 5.04 -5.55 21.44
CA ILE A 96 6.17 -4.89 22.09
C ILE A 96 7.34 -4.73 21.11
N GLU A 97 7.66 -5.79 20.37
CA GLU A 97 8.71 -5.77 19.36
C GLU A 97 8.45 -4.72 18.28
N MET A 98 7.24 -4.70 17.71
CA MET A 98 6.83 -3.69 16.72
C MET A 98 6.88 -2.28 17.30
N GLY A 99 6.44 -2.11 18.55
CA GLY A 99 6.54 -0.85 19.29
C GLY A 99 7.97 -0.34 19.48
N SER A 100 8.95 -1.24 19.44
CA SER A 100 10.38 -0.91 19.58
C SER A 100 11.11 -0.72 18.24
N LYS A 101 10.61 -1.35 17.17
CA LYS A 101 11.25 -1.38 15.85
C LYS A 101 10.66 -0.37 14.86
N THR A 102 9.45 0.11 15.12
CA THR A 102 8.73 1.01 14.22
C THR A 102 8.50 2.37 14.88
N VAL A 103 7.94 3.31 14.12
CA VAL A 103 7.54 4.63 14.64
C VAL A 103 6.27 4.58 15.51
N PHE A 104 5.58 3.45 15.52
CA PHE A 104 4.33 3.26 16.25
C PHE A 104 4.59 2.65 17.63
N THR A 105 3.71 2.91 18.57
CA THR A 105 3.73 2.34 19.91
C THR A 105 3.25 0.89 19.93
N ALA A 106 3.59 0.15 20.99
CA ALA A 106 3.09 -1.20 21.19
C ALA A 106 1.55 -1.25 21.30
N THR A 107 0.92 -0.20 21.83
CA THR A 107 -0.54 -0.07 21.90
C THR A 107 -1.15 0.06 20.51
N GLU A 108 -0.59 0.91 19.64
CA GLU A 108 -1.06 1.05 18.26
C GLU A 108 -0.88 -0.25 17.46
N ALA A 109 0.23 -0.96 17.66
CA ALA A 109 0.42 -2.29 17.08
C ALA A 109 -0.64 -3.29 17.57
N ALA A 110 -0.98 -3.27 18.86
CA ALA A 110 -2.05 -4.10 19.41
C ALA A 110 -3.43 -3.73 18.85
N ASP A 111 -3.74 -2.44 18.67
CA ASP A 111 -4.99 -1.99 18.05
C ASP A 111 -5.11 -2.44 16.59
N ALA A 112 -4.00 -2.42 15.84
CA ALA A 112 -3.95 -3.01 14.50
C ALA A 112 -4.20 -4.53 14.54
N MET A 113 -3.57 -5.27 15.46
CA MET A 113 -3.82 -6.71 15.64
C MET A 113 -5.29 -6.99 15.99
N TYR A 114 -5.91 -6.16 16.83
CA TYR A 114 -7.33 -6.26 17.16
C TYR A 114 -8.22 -6.12 15.93
N PHE A 115 -7.93 -5.13 15.07
CA PHE A 115 -8.66 -4.94 13.82
C PHE A 115 -8.51 -6.15 12.89
N LEU A 116 -7.29 -6.66 12.73
CA LEU A 116 -7.01 -7.82 11.88
C LEU A 116 -7.66 -9.10 12.40
N ALA A 117 -7.64 -9.30 13.71
CA ALA A 117 -8.32 -10.40 14.37
C ALA A 117 -9.85 -10.30 14.17
N SER A 118 -10.41 -9.09 14.28
CA SER A 118 -11.83 -8.83 14.02
C SER A 118 -12.22 -9.05 12.56
N ALA A 119 -11.27 -8.92 11.64
CA ALA A 119 -11.41 -9.28 10.23
C ALA A 119 -11.27 -10.79 9.95
N GLY A 120 -11.07 -11.61 10.99
CA GLY A 120 -11.03 -13.07 10.91
C GLY A 120 -9.66 -13.66 10.59
N LEU A 121 -8.58 -12.86 10.60
CA LEU A 121 -7.23 -13.38 10.38
C LEU A 121 -6.80 -14.25 11.57
N ALA A 122 -6.14 -15.37 11.30
CA ALA A 122 -5.53 -16.20 12.33
C ALA A 122 -4.32 -15.50 12.97
N VAL A 123 -3.90 -15.94 14.16
CA VAL A 123 -2.80 -15.32 14.94
C VAL A 123 -1.53 -15.06 14.10
N GLN A 124 -1.08 -16.05 13.33
CA GLN A 124 0.12 -15.91 12.48
C GLN A 124 -0.09 -14.93 11.32
N GLU A 125 -1.32 -14.87 10.79
CA GLU A 125 -1.70 -13.97 9.70
C GLU A 125 -1.80 -12.52 10.20
N GLN A 126 -2.29 -12.34 11.43
CA GLN A 126 -2.31 -11.04 12.11
C GLN A 126 -0.89 -10.49 12.21
N MET A 127 0.06 -11.26 12.74
CA MET A 127 1.45 -10.79 12.91
C MET A 127 2.07 -10.34 11.58
N LYS A 128 1.94 -11.15 10.52
CA LYS A 128 2.46 -10.82 9.19
C LYS A 128 1.83 -9.57 8.62
N THR A 129 0.50 -9.50 8.67
CA THR A 129 -0.26 -8.36 8.13
C THR A 129 -0.03 -7.10 8.94
N THR A 130 0.10 -7.17 10.28
CA THR A 130 0.42 -6.01 11.13
C THR A 130 1.77 -5.41 10.74
N ALA A 131 2.80 -6.23 10.51
CA ALA A 131 4.10 -5.72 10.07
C ALA A 131 3.99 -4.95 8.73
N ALA A 132 3.30 -5.53 7.74
CA ALA A 132 3.08 -4.87 6.45
C ALA A 132 2.28 -3.57 6.56
N VAL A 133 1.26 -3.54 7.44
CA VAL A 133 0.44 -2.35 7.71
C VAL A 133 1.24 -1.25 8.39
N LEU A 134 2.08 -1.59 9.37
CA LEU A 134 2.99 -0.63 10.03
C LEU A 134 3.97 -0.03 9.01
N ASP A 135 4.59 -0.87 8.19
CA ASP A 135 5.52 -0.42 7.15
C ASP A 135 4.84 0.52 6.15
N LEU A 136 3.64 0.15 5.67
CA LEU A 136 2.84 0.97 4.76
C LEU A 136 2.46 2.32 5.40
N ALA A 137 1.90 2.29 6.61
CA ALA A 137 1.44 3.48 7.31
C ALA A 137 2.59 4.46 7.58
N ALA A 138 3.76 3.94 7.96
CA ALA A 138 4.97 4.75 8.11
C ALA A 138 5.43 5.37 6.77
N ALA A 139 5.43 4.58 5.69
CA ALA A 139 5.85 5.02 4.37
C ALA A 139 4.91 6.08 3.77
N THR A 140 3.61 5.95 4.00
CA THR A 140 2.57 6.83 3.41
C THR A 140 2.06 7.90 4.37
N GLN A 141 2.60 7.96 5.59
CA GLN A 141 2.15 8.85 6.67
C GLN A 141 0.62 8.79 6.87
N THR A 142 0.08 7.58 6.81
CA THR A 142 -1.37 7.33 6.92
C THR A 142 -1.68 6.71 8.28
N GLU A 143 -2.88 6.99 8.79
CA GLU A 143 -3.38 6.36 10.01
C GLU A 143 -3.31 4.82 9.92
N LEU A 144 -2.90 4.20 11.02
CA LEU A 144 -2.65 2.76 11.06
C LEU A 144 -3.95 1.97 10.82
N ALA A 145 -5.06 2.45 11.38
CA ALA A 145 -6.38 1.85 11.21
C ALA A 145 -6.87 1.90 9.75
N ASP A 146 -6.66 3.02 9.06
CA ASP A 146 -7.01 3.16 7.65
C ASP A 146 -6.15 2.24 6.79
N SER A 147 -4.84 2.19 7.07
CA SER A 147 -3.91 1.30 6.36
C SER A 147 -4.30 -0.17 6.54
N ALA A 148 -4.62 -0.59 7.77
CA ALA A 148 -5.09 -1.94 8.07
C ALA A 148 -6.37 -2.28 7.29
N ARG A 149 -7.36 -1.39 7.32
CA ARG A 149 -8.64 -1.59 6.62
C ARG A 149 -8.43 -1.73 5.12
N ILE A 150 -7.60 -0.89 4.52
CA ILE A 150 -7.37 -0.90 3.07
C ILE A 150 -6.63 -2.17 2.64
N VAL A 151 -5.60 -2.59 3.39
CA VAL A 151 -4.87 -3.83 3.13
C VAL A 151 -5.80 -5.04 3.25
N VAL A 152 -6.57 -5.15 4.34
CA VAL A 152 -7.53 -6.26 4.53
C VAL A 152 -8.60 -6.28 3.43
N ASN A 153 -9.20 -5.14 3.11
CA ASN A 153 -10.20 -5.07 2.03
C ASN A 153 -9.61 -5.48 0.69
N THR A 154 -8.34 -5.15 0.45
CA THR A 154 -7.63 -5.55 -0.78
C THR A 154 -7.34 -7.04 -0.78
N MET A 155 -6.89 -7.60 0.34
CA MET A 155 -6.70 -9.05 0.49
C MET A 155 -7.99 -9.80 0.21
N SER A 156 -9.10 -9.41 0.86
CA SER A 156 -10.41 -10.02 0.66
C SER A 156 -10.91 -9.86 -0.77
N GLY A 157 -10.70 -8.69 -1.37
CA GLY A 157 -11.15 -8.40 -2.74
C GLY A 157 -10.36 -9.16 -3.81
N PHE A 158 -9.10 -9.52 -3.58
CA PHE A 158 -8.28 -10.30 -4.52
C PHE A 158 -8.06 -11.76 -4.07
N THR A 159 -8.83 -12.22 -3.09
CA THR A 159 -8.68 -13.57 -2.52
C THR A 159 -7.23 -13.88 -2.10
N LEU A 160 -6.49 -12.88 -1.63
CA LEU A 160 -5.06 -12.99 -1.29
C LEU A 160 -4.89 -13.48 0.14
N LYS A 161 -3.84 -14.29 0.34
CA LYS A 161 -3.42 -14.75 1.67
C LYS A 161 -2.69 -13.65 2.41
N ALA A 162 -2.63 -13.74 3.75
CA ALA A 162 -1.89 -12.80 4.59
C ALA A 162 -0.39 -12.71 4.27
N ASP A 163 0.19 -13.75 3.67
CA ASP A 163 1.58 -13.74 3.17
C ASP A 163 1.81 -12.71 2.06
N GLU A 164 0.75 -12.31 1.35
CA GLU A 164 0.80 -11.29 0.29
C GLU A 164 0.59 -9.87 0.83
N SER A 165 0.34 -9.69 2.13
CA SER A 165 0.11 -8.36 2.74
C SER A 165 1.27 -7.38 2.49
N ARG A 166 2.51 -7.86 2.54
CA ARG A 166 3.70 -7.06 2.20
C ARG A 166 3.70 -6.64 0.74
N ARG A 167 3.32 -7.53 -0.18
CA ARG A 167 3.20 -7.20 -1.61
C ARG A 167 2.14 -6.11 -1.84
N ILE A 168 1.01 -6.17 -1.12
CA ILE A 168 -0.01 -5.11 -1.18
C ILE A 168 0.57 -3.78 -0.71
N ALA A 169 1.25 -3.77 0.44
CA ALA A 169 1.91 -2.58 0.97
C ALA A 169 2.93 -1.99 -0.02
N ASP A 170 3.80 -2.83 -0.59
CA ASP A 170 4.83 -2.40 -1.54
C ASP A 170 4.20 -1.80 -2.82
N VAL A 171 3.16 -2.43 -3.36
CA VAL A 171 2.46 -1.94 -4.56
C VAL A 171 1.77 -0.60 -4.29
N PHE A 172 1.15 -0.43 -3.13
CA PHE A 172 0.54 0.85 -2.75
C PHE A 172 1.59 1.93 -2.51
N ALA A 173 2.62 1.64 -1.72
CA ALA A 173 3.70 2.59 -1.47
C ALA A 173 4.36 3.05 -2.77
N GLN A 174 4.66 2.11 -3.67
CA GLN A 174 5.23 2.40 -4.98
C GLN A 174 4.28 3.27 -5.83
N SER A 175 3.00 2.91 -5.90
CA SER A 175 2.00 3.70 -6.62
C SER A 175 1.91 5.14 -6.08
N ILE A 176 1.92 5.31 -4.76
CA ILE A 176 1.84 6.62 -4.11
C ILE A 176 3.11 7.44 -4.38
N ALA A 177 4.27 6.79 -4.39
CA ALA A 177 5.54 7.45 -4.68
C ALA A 177 5.68 7.93 -6.14
N THR A 178 4.99 7.29 -7.09
CA THR A 178 5.17 7.57 -8.53
C THR A 178 3.95 8.14 -9.24
N SER A 179 2.86 8.44 -8.52
CA SER A 179 1.63 8.96 -9.13
C SER A 179 0.85 9.84 -8.14
N GLN A 180 -0.26 10.41 -8.59
CA GLN A 180 -1.21 11.15 -7.78
C GLN A 180 -2.12 10.25 -6.91
N ALA A 181 -1.77 8.96 -6.75
CA ALA A 181 -2.41 8.05 -5.82
C ALA A 181 -2.11 8.44 -4.36
N ASN A 182 -3.02 8.10 -3.46
CA ASN A 182 -2.81 8.20 -2.01
C ASN A 182 -3.73 7.18 -1.31
N MET A 183 -3.52 6.94 -0.02
CA MET A 183 -4.29 5.96 0.74
C MET A 183 -5.79 6.29 0.77
N SER A 184 -6.18 7.57 0.77
CA SER A 184 -7.61 7.95 0.69
C SER A 184 -8.24 7.51 -0.63
N LYS A 185 -7.59 7.79 -1.76
CA LYS A 185 -8.08 7.37 -3.09
C LYS A 185 -8.09 5.85 -3.24
N LEU A 186 -7.03 5.17 -2.81
CA LEU A 186 -6.95 3.72 -2.87
C LEU A 186 -8.00 3.06 -1.96
N GLY A 187 -8.22 3.59 -0.76
CA GLY A 187 -9.22 3.06 0.15
C GLY A 187 -10.66 3.18 -0.35
N VAL A 188 -10.95 4.17 -1.20
CA VAL A 188 -12.24 4.28 -1.89
C VAL A 188 -12.30 3.41 -3.14
N ALA A 189 -11.21 3.34 -3.91
CA ALA A 189 -11.19 2.67 -5.20
C ALA A 189 -11.13 1.14 -5.09
N MET A 190 -10.28 0.60 -4.22
CA MET A 190 -10.02 -0.84 -4.13
C MET A 190 -11.28 -1.67 -3.83
N PRO A 191 -12.14 -1.31 -2.85
CA PRO A 191 -13.38 -2.06 -2.60
C PRO A 191 -14.32 -2.15 -3.82
N VAL A 192 -14.26 -1.20 -4.74
CA VAL A 192 -15.11 -1.15 -5.93
C VAL A 192 -14.58 -2.05 -7.05
N VAL A 193 -13.27 -2.23 -7.13
CA VAL A 193 -12.60 -2.79 -8.31
C VAL A 193 -11.94 -4.16 -8.05
N SER A 194 -11.46 -4.44 -6.85
CA SER A 194 -10.63 -5.62 -6.56
C SER A 194 -11.28 -6.94 -6.97
N ALA A 195 -12.48 -7.25 -6.47
CA ALA A 195 -13.18 -8.51 -6.75
C ALA A 195 -13.40 -8.72 -8.25
N THR A 196 -13.81 -7.67 -8.96
CA THR A 196 -14.01 -7.78 -10.41
C THR A 196 -12.69 -8.01 -11.15
N MET A 197 -11.59 -7.42 -10.72
CA MET A 197 -10.29 -7.65 -11.37
C MET A 197 -9.76 -9.05 -11.08
N ASP A 198 -9.97 -9.56 -9.87
CA ASP A 198 -9.63 -10.93 -9.49
C ASP A 198 -10.43 -11.95 -10.33
N ASP A 199 -11.75 -11.76 -10.44
CA ASP A 199 -12.64 -12.57 -11.29
C ASP A 199 -12.17 -12.58 -12.77
N LEU A 200 -11.66 -11.43 -13.23
CA LEU A 200 -11.14 -11.24 -14.57
C LEU A 200 -9.69 -11.74 -14.73
N GLY A 201 -9.04 -12.23 -13.67
CA GLY A 201 -7.65 -12.69 -13.69
C GLY A 201 -6.62 -11.56 -13.89
N ILE A 202 -6.98 -10.32 -13.59
CA ILE A 202 -6.11 -9.15 -13.67
C ILE A 202 -5.41 -8.98 -12.33
N SER A 203 -4.08 -8.84 -12.36
CA SER A 203 -3.27 -8.75 -11.14
C SER A 203 -3.54 -7.47 -10.33
N LEU A 204 -3.19 -7.52 -9.04
CA LEU A 204 -3.16 -6.37 -8.14
C LEU A 204 -2.32 -5.22 -8.72
N GLU A 205 -1.12 -5.51 -9.22
CA GLU A 205 -0.19 -4.51 -9.78
C GLU A 205 -0.80 -3.80 -10.99
N THR A 206 -1.40 -4.57 -11.90
CA THR A 206 -2.06 -4.02 -13.09
C THR A 206 -3.25 -3.16 -12.70
N THR A 207 -4.04 -3.62 -11.73
CA THR A 207 -5.20 -2.88 -11.22
C THR A 207 -4.78 -1.56 -10.60
N VAL A 208 -3.82 -1.60 -9.67
CA VAL A 208 -3.31 -0.40 -9.00
C VAL A 208 -2.68 0.55 -10.02
N THR A 209 -1.84 0.06 -10.93
CA THR A 209 -1.25 0.88 -12.01
C THR A 209 -2.31 1.56 -12.87
N GLY A 210 -3.38 0.84 -13.23
CA GLY A 210 -4.52 1.39 -13.96
C GLY A 210 -5.21 2.52 -13.19
N LEU A 211 -5.43 2.34 -11.89
CA LEU A 211 -5.96 3.39 -11.02
C LEU A 211 -5.00 4.59 -10.93
N SER A 212 -3.71 4.37 -10.73
CA SER A 212 -2.67 5.40 -10.67
C SER A 212 -2.71 6.29 -11.91
N LEU A 213 -2.77 5.68 -13.09
CA LEU A 213 -2.84 6.42 -14.36
C LEU A 213 -4.10 7.30 -14.44
N LEU A 214 -5.24 6.81 -13.95
CA LEU A 214 -6.48 7.60 -13.91
C LEU A 214 -6.39 8.74 -12.89
N PHE A 215 -5.74 8.51 -11.75
CA PHE A 215 -5.52 9.56 -10.74
C PHE A 215 -4.59 10.65 -11.24
N ASP A 216 -3.56 10.32 -12.03
CA ASP A 216 -2.66 11.29 -12.68
C ASP A 216 -3.39 12.20 -13.66
N LYS A 217 -4.50 11.74 -14.24
CA LYS A 217 -5.39 12.55 -15.07
C LYS A 217 -6.42 13.35 -14.28
N GLY A 218 -6.31 13.42 -12.96
CA GLY A 218 -7.24 14.10 -12.08
C GLY A 218 -8.52 13.31 -11.79
N GLY A 219 -8.53 12.00 -12.09
CA GLY A 219 -9.66 11.13 -11.81
C GLY A 219 -9.98 11.07 -10.31
N ARG A 220 -11.27 11.26 -9.98
CA ARG A 220 -11.79 10.99 -8.63
C ARG A 220 -11.79 9.49 -8.36
N ALA A 221 -11.60 9.10 -7.11
CA ALA A 221 -11.44 7.70 -6.72
C ALA A 221 -12.58 6.80 -7.21
N GLU A 222 -13.83 7.20 -6.96
CA GLU A 222 -15.03 6.45 -7.30
C GLU A 222 -15.21 6.30 -8.81
N THR A 223 -15.01 7.40 -9.55
CA THR A 223 -15.16 7.44 -11.00
C THR A 223 -14.06 6.65 -11.70
N ALA A 224 -12.82 6.79 -11.23
CA ALA A 224 -11.68 6.03 -11.76
C ALA A 224 -11.87 4.53 -11.55
N ALA A 225 -12.25 4.10 -10.34
CA ALA A 225 -12.48 2.69 -10.04
C ALA A 225 -13.63 2.09 -10.86
N THR A 226 -14.77 2.78 -10.92
CA THR A 226 -15.93 2.35 -11.71
C THR A 226 -15.60 2.32 -13.20
N GLY A 227 -14.90 3.34 -13.70
CA GLY A 227 -14.46 3.44 -15.08
C GLY A 227 -13.51 2.31 -15.46
N LEU A 228 -12.50 2.05 -14.64
CA LEU A 228 -11.53 0.96 -14.84
C LEU A 228 -12.24 -0.40 -14.85
N ARG A 229 -13.11 -0.66 -13.87
CA ARG A 229 -13.92 -1.89 -13.80
C ARG A 229 -14.74 -2.11 -15.07
N ASN A 230 -15.46 -1.09 -15.52
CA ASN A 230 -16.30 -1.18 -16.70
C ASN A 230 -15.49 -1.33 -17.98
N ALA A 231 -14.34 -0.65 -18.07
CA ALA A 231 -13.44 -0.77 -19.21
C ALA A 231 -12.85 -2.18 -19.33
N MET A 232 -12.33 -2.73 -18.23
CA MET A 232 -11.73 -4.07 -18.22
C MET A 232 -12.76 -5.16 -18.49
N LYS A 233 -13.97 -5.04 -17.93
CA LYS A 233 -15.07 -5.98 -18.24
C LYS A 233 -15.40 -6.01 -19.73
N LYS A 234 -15.52 -4.84 -20.38
CA LYS A 234 -15.77 -4.74 -21.83
C LYS A 234 -14.63 -5.30 -22.68
N LEU A 235 -13.40 -5.27 -22.18
CA LEU A 235 -12.22 -5.72 -22.89
C LEU A 235 -12.09 -7.25 -22.88
N ILE A 236 -12.44 -7.90 -21.76
CA ILE A 236 -12.38 -9.35 -21.60
C ILE A 236 -13.64 -10.05 -22.11
N GLU A 237 -14.81 -9.42 -21.97
CA GLU A 237 -16.09 -9.89 -22.52
C GLU A 237 -16.54 -8.98 -23.68
N PRO A 238 -15.87 -9.00 -24.84
CA PRO A 238 -16.23 -8.14 -25.94
C PRO A 238 -17.61 -8.49 -26.49
N THR A 239 -18.46 -7.48 -26.68
CA THR A 239 -19.71 -7.64 -27.42
C THR A 239 -19.42 -7.82 -28.91
N LYS A 240 -20.35 -8.43 -29.67
CA LYS A 240 -20.21 -8.57 -31.15
C LYS A 240 -19.91 -7.23 -31.86
N GLU A 241 -20.43 -6.13 -31.34
CA GLU A 241 -20.17 -4.77 -31.83
C GLU A 241 -18.73 -4.32 -31.52
N SER A 242 -18.24 -4.60 -30.31
CA SER A 242 -16.86 -4.33 -29.91
C SER A 242 -15.87 -5.15 -30.75
N GLU A 243 -16.23 -6.38 -31.11
CA GLU A 243 -15.42 -7.21 -32.01
C GLU A 243 -15.33 -6.67 -33.43
N ALA A 244 -16.43 -6.14 -33.96
CA ALA A 244 -16.43 -5.53 -35.28
C ALA A 244 -15.52 -4.29 -35.31
N GLU A 245 -15.55 -3.46 -34.25
CA GLU A 245 -14.77 -2.24 -34.18
C GLU A 245 -13.26 -2.50 -33.94
N VAL A 246 -12.91 -3.45 -33.08
CA VAL A 246 -11.50 -3.86 -32.86
C VAL A 246 -10.88 -4.40 -34.15
N ARG A 247 -11.63 -5.22 -34.91
CA ARG A 247 -11.20 -5.70 -36.23
C ARG A 247 -11.08 -4.55 -37.24
N ARG A 248 -11.99 -3.57 -37.20
CA ARG A 248 -11.96 -2.36 -38.06
C ARG A 248 -10.71 -1.51 -37.81
N LEU A 249 -10.23 -1.47 -36.56
CA LEU A 249 -9.02 -0.77 -36.16
C LEU A 249 -7.72 -1.57 -36.43
N GLY A 250 -7.82 -2.78 -37.01
CA GLY A 250 -6.67 -3.61 -37.36
C GLY A 250 -5.98 -4.27 -36.16
N LEU A 251 -6.64 -4.31 -35.00
CA LEU A 251 -6.13 -4.92 -33.77
C LEU A 251 -6.72 -6.31 -33.57
N THR A 252 -5.99 -7.17 -32.86
CA THR A 252 -6.47 -8.49 -32.43
C THR A 252 -6.85 -8.46 -30.95
N PHE A 253 -7.86 -9.27 -30.55
CA PHE A 253 -8.26 -9.35 -29.13
C PHE A 253 -7.13 -9.86 -28.22
N GLU A 254 -6.22 -10.69 -28.74
CA GLU A 254 -5.03 -11.09 -27.99
C GLU A 254 -4.05 -9.94 -27.71
N GLU A 255 -4.04 -8.87 -28.52
CA GLU A 255 -3.24 -7.65 -28.24
C GLU A 255 -3.90 -6.75 -27.18
N LEU A 256 -5.19 -6.95 -26.96
CA LEU A 256 -6.01 -6.16 -26.05
C LEU A 256 -6.27 -6.88 -24.72
N ASP A 257 -5.88 -8.15 -24.56
CA ASP A 257 -6.12 -8.92 -23.34
C ASP A 257 -5.31 -8.34 -22.16
N PRO A 258 -5.96 -7.72 -21.15
CA PRO A 258 -5.26 -7.11 -20.02
C PRO A 258 -4.64 -8.15 -19.08
N ARG A 259 -5.03 -9.43 -19.18
CA ARG A 259 -4.40 -10.56 -18.46
C ARG A 259 -3.01 -10.89 -19.03
N GLY A 260 -2.66 -10.29 -20.17
CA GLY A 260 -1.60 -10.72 -21.07
C GLY A 260 -0.47 -9.74 -21.32
N LEU A 261 -0.27 -8.68 -20.52
CA LEU A 261 0.96 -7.84 -20.58
C LEU A 261 2.24 -8.59 -20.13
N ARG A 262 2.30 -9.92 -20.32
CA ARG A 262 3.55 -10.59 -20.61
C ARG A 262 4.01 -10.00 -21.93
N ILE A 263 5.01 -9.12 -21.90
CA ILE A 263 5.75 -8.69 -23.09
C ILE A 263 6.39 -9.95 -23.70
N ARG A 264 5.60 -10.73 -24.44
CA ARG A 264 6.15 -11.65 -25.41
C ARG A 264 6.73 -10.72 -26.45
N ARG A 265 8.05 -10.53 -26.41
CA ARG A 265 8.81 -9.95 -27.51
C ARG A 265 8.26 -10.62 -28.77
N ARG A 266 7.43 -9.91 -29.54
CA ARG A 266 7.09 -10.38 -30.88
C ARG A 266 8.44 -10.47 -31.56
N PRO A 267 8.86 -11.65 -32.07
CA PRO A 267 9.97 -11.62 -33.00
C PRO A 267 9.52 -10.66 -34.09
N TYR A 268 10.29 -9.58 -34.29
CA TYR A 268 10.08 -8.73 -35.44
C TYR A 268 9.87 -9.66 -36.63
N ARG A 269 8.73 -9.54 -37.30
CA ARG A 269 8.48 -10.23 -38.56
C ARG A 269 9.36 -9.54 -39.60
N THR A 270 10.67 -9.70 -39.49
CA THR A 270 11.60 -9.39 -40.56
C THR A 270 11.09 -10.17 -41.75
N HIS A 271 10.66 -9.44 -42.78
CA HIS A 271 10.50 -10.01 -44.10
C HIS A 271 11.90 -10.35 -44.63
N LEU A 272 12.58 -11.31 -44.01
CA LEU A 272 13.72 -11.95 -44.61
C LEU A 272 13.13 -13.02 -45.51
N ALA A 273 13.01 -12.68 -46.80
CA ALA A 273 12.77 -13.65 -47.84
C ALA A 273 13.77 -14.80 -47.65
N VAL A 274 13.27 -15.98 -47.28
CA VAL A 274 14.05 -17.20 -47.35
C VAL A 274 14.35 -17.41 -48.83
N PRO A 275 15.60 -17.33 -49.31
CA PRO A 275 15.87 -17.68 -50.70
C PRO A 275 15.49 -19.16 -50.89
N ARG A 276 14.73 -19.43 -51.95
CA ARG A 276 14.32 -20.79 -52.33
C ARG A 276 15.55 -21.71 -52.34
N PRO A 277 15.43 -22.99 -51.94
CA PRO A 277 16.56 -23.90 -51.95
C PRO A 277 17.18 -23.92 -53.36
N TYR A 278 18.50 -23.71 -53.42
CA TYR A 278 19.26 -23.72 -54.67
C TYR A 278 18.98 -25.03 -55.41
N ARG A 279 18.35 -24.92 -56.58
CA ARG A 279 18.26 -26.04 -57.52
C ARG A 279 19.69 -26.24 -58.04
N PHE A 280 20.31 -27.37 -57.73
CA PHE A 280 21.60 -27.74 -58.29
C PHE A 280 21.49 -27.68 -59.83
N VAL A 281 22.13 -26.68 -60.42
CA VAL A 281 22.28 -26.57 -61.87
C VAL A 281 23.41 -27.52 -62.25
N ARG A 282 23.15 -28.43 -63.20
CA ARG A 282 24.17 -29.37 -63.67
C ARG A 282 25.32 -28.58 -64.33
N PRO A 283 26.58 -29.02 -64.21
CA PRO A 283 27.75 -28.31 -64.76
C PRO A 283 27.65 -28.00 -66.26
N GLU A 284 26.84 -28.78 -66.98
CA GLU A 284 26.59 -28.67 -68.42
C GLU A 284 25.77 -27.40 -68.80
N ASP A 285 25.00 -26.84 -67.86
CA ASP A 285 24.12 -25.69 -68.09
C ASP A 285 24.78 -24.34 -67.69
N MET A 286 26.04 -24.37 -67.23
CA MET A 286 26.76 -23.18 -66.73
C MET A 286 27.46 -22.45 -67.88
N ARG A 287 26.78 -21.48 -68.51
CA ARG A 287 27.44 -20.55 -69.45
C ARG A 287 28.23 -19.50 -68.67
N TYR A 288 29.56 -19.60 -68.69
CA TYR A 288 30.45 -18.55 -68.16
C TYR A 288 30.53 -17.37 -69.15
N PRO A 289 30.28 -16.12 -68.71
CA PRO A 289 30.62 -14.96 -69.52
C PRO A 289 32.15 -14.75 -69.54
N ARG A 290 32.74 -14.76 -70.74
CA ARG A 290 34.12 -14.29 -70.99
C ARG A 290 34.15 -12.76 -70.88
N LEU A 291 34.80 -12.22 -69.85
CA LEU A 291 35.30 -10.84 -69.85
C LEU A 291 36.66 -10.80 -69.14
N LEU A 292 37.71 -10.71 -69.98
CA LEU A 292 39.00 -9.99 -69.83
C LEU A 292 39.47 -9.72 -68.38
N VAL A 293 40.53 -10.31 -67.83
CA VAL A 293 41.97 -10.16 -68.19
C VAL A 293 42.27 -8.80 -68.81
N ASP A 294 42.62 -7.81 -67.98
CA ASP A 294 43.88 -7.09 -68.19
C ASP A 294 44.34 -6.23 -67.01
N HIS A 295 45.66 -6.22 -66.86
CA HIS A 295 46.55 -5.32 -66.11
C HIS A 295 46.69 -5.40 -64.58
N ALA A 296 47.84 -6.00 -64.23
CA ALA A 296 48.57 -6.07 -62.99
C ALA A 296 49.37 -4.78 -62.65
N LEU A 297 49.74 -4.67 -61.37
CA LEU A 297 50.80 -3.82 -60.75
C LEU A 297 50.67 -2.29 -60.90
N VAL A 298 50.83 -1.47 -59.86
CA VAL A 298 52.09 -0.97 -59.26
C VAL A 298 51.73 -0.25 -57.94
N LEU A 299 52.10 -0.76 -56.75
CA LEU A 299 53.15 -0.27 -55.82
C LEU A 299 53.32 1.27 -55.66
N GLY A 300 53.24 1.74 -54.40
CA GLY A 300 54.23 2.66 -53.81
C GLY A 300 53.94 4.18 -53.78
N THR A 301 53.84 4.70 -52.55
CA THR A 301 54.43 5.97 -52.02
C THR A 301 54.46 7.24 -52.90
N GLU A 302 53.75 8.28 -52.46
CA GLU A 302 54.28 9.49 -51.79
C GLU A 302 53.13 10.24 -51.07
#